data_AF-A0A133N9H6-F1
#
_entry.id   AF-A0A133N9H6-F1
#
_cell.length_a   1.000
_cell.length_b   1.000
_cell.length_c   1.000
_cell.angle_alpha   90.00
_cell.angle_beta   90.00
_cell.angle_gamma   90.00
#
_symmetry.space_group_name_H-M   'P 1'
#
loop_
_entity.id
_entity.type
_entity.pdbx_description
1 polymer ?
#
loop_
_entity_poly.entity_id
_entity_poly.type
_entity_poly.pdbx_seq_one_letter_code
_entity_poly.pdbx_strand_id
1 'polypeptide(L)'
;MGKKIDVNEIVDKRFKNKIDEEFYVIRYLFKEKTNYCYDIEFIETKNVQMATLNQIRKGTCIDIVQRKKMKRIQTELKLKERNRLVKQPKNQVSIPSNIKNINVLSIDLATRSVGIAYSCKGKIVRWRTIKADLEDFRERGYLIINEIVKVLETSKKIKGAAIELVIVEDTYLGLNSSIISILSEIRGMLTYNLKKLNIDLLLVPAVFWKNKFDNLPLERKEQKEFMVNKFNEFTGKIADSDDVADAYMMLKACLGG
;
A
#
# COMPACT_ATOMS: atom_id res chain seq x y z
N MET A 1 -37.62 38.45 -22.34
CA MET A 1 -38.43 37.22 -22.49
C MET A 1 -37.50 36.07 -22.89
N GLY A 2 -37.23 35.13 -21.99
CA GLY A 2 -36.42 33.95 -22.34
C GLY A 2 -37.18 33.05 -23.32
N LYS A 3 -36.50 32.53 -24.35
CA LYS A 3 -37.06 31.54 -25.28
C LYS A 3 -37.71 30.40 -24.47
N LYS A 4 -38.98 30.13 -24.72
CA LYS A 4 -39.69 28.97 -24.16
C LYS A 4 -38.95 27.73 -24.69
N ILE A 5 -38.36 26.96 -23.79
CA ILE A 5 -37.65 25.72 -24.16
C ILE A 5 -38.71 24.69 -24.54
N ASP A 6 -38.61 24.16 -25.76
CA ASP A 6 -39.36 22.98 -26.17
C ASP A 6 -38.65 21.74 -25.59
N VAL A 7 -39.33 21.07 -24.66
CA VAL A 7 -38.78 19.90 -23.98
C VAL A 7 -38.68 18.68 -24.90
N ASN A 8 -39.46 18.63 -25.97
CA ASN A 8 -39.42 17.50 -26.90
C ASN A 8 -38.36 17.68 -27.99
N GLU A 9 -37.76 18.87 -28.13
CA GLU A 9 -36.79 19.18 -29.18
C GLU A 9 -35.59 18.21 -29.19
N ILE A 10 -35.18 17.71 -28.03
CA ILE A 10 -34.01 16.84 -27.89
C ILE A 10 -34.34 15.36 -27.79
N VAL A 11 -35.62 14.99 -27.70
CA VAL A 11 -36.06 13.59 -27.64
C VAL A 11 -35.78 12.91 -28.98
N ASP A 12 -35.46 11.61 -28.94
CA ASP A 12 -35.05 10.76 -30.06
C ASP A 12 -33.77 11.20 -30.79
N LYS A 13 -33.06 12.19 -30.25
CA LYS A 13 -31.76 12.63 -30.77
C LYS A 13 -30.60 11.86 -30.13
N ARG A 14 -29.59 11.61 -30.95
CA ARG A 14 -28.31 11.03 -30.55
C ARG A 14 -27.35 12.13 -30.13
N PHE A 15 -26.67 11.90 -29.02
CA PHE A 15 -25.63 12.75 -28.48
C PHE A 15 -24.36 11.94 -28.24
N LYS A 16 -23.23 12.64 -28.23
CA LYS A 16 -21.92 12.10 -27.91
C LYS A 16 -21.34 12.90 -26.75
N ASN A 17 -20.83 12.22 -25.72
CA ASN A 17 -20.25 12.87 -24.57
C ASN A 17 -18.76 13.20 -24.79
N LYS A 18 -18.12 13.82 -23.79
CA LYS A 18 -16.70 14.24 -23.83
C LYS A 18 -15.68 13.09 -23.88
N ILE A 19 -16.11 11.84 -23.65
CA ILE A 19 -15.24 10.65 -23.68
C ILE A 19 -15.65 9.68 -24.79
N ASP A 20 -16.30 10.23 -25.82
CA ASP A 20 -16.75 9.52 -27.02
C ASP A 20 -17.85 8.46 -26.84
N GLU A 21 -18.51 8.36 -25.68
CA GLU A 21 -19.69 7.51 -25.50
C GLU A 21 -20.92 8.17 -26.13
N GLU A 22 -21.77 7.36 -26.76
CA GLU A 22 -22.97 7.81 -27.43
C GLU A 22 -24.24 7.37 -26.70
N PHE A 23 -25.25 8.23 -26.71
CA PHE A 23 -26.53 7.97 -26.06
C PHE A 23 -27.69 8.64 -26.79
N TYR A 24 -28.89 8.07 -26.65
CA TYR A 24 -30.16 8.64 -27.08
C TYR A 24 -30.87 9.31 -25.91
N VAL A 25 -31.60 10.38 -26.18
CA VAL A 25 -32.60 10.93 -25.25
C VAL A 25 -33.93 10.24 -25.54
N ILE A 26 -34.44 9.47 -24.59
CA ILE A 26 -35.64 8.62 -24.81
C ILE A 26 -36.92 9.40 -24.56
N ARG A 27 -36.98 10.12 -23.44
CA ARG A 27 -38.17 10.88 -23.06
C ARG A 27 -37.85 11.97 -22.06
N TYR A 28 -38.65 13.01 -22.09
CA TYR A 28 -38.73 13.98 -21.01
C TYR A 28 -39.40 13.36 -19.78
N LEU A 29 -38.89 13.69 -18.58
CA LEU A 29 -39.44 13.22 -17.31
C LEU A 29 -40.17 14.34 -16.57
N PHE A 30 -39.42 15.32 -16.06
CA PHE A 30 -39.94 16.43 -15.28
C PHE A 30 -38.94 17.60 -15.27
N LYS A 31 -39.37 18.74 -14.74
CA LYS A 31 -38.51 19.90 -14.51
C LYS A 31 -38.11 19.94 -13.03
N GLU A 32 -36.81 19.93 -12.76
CA GLU A 32 -36.27 20.07 -11.41
C GLU A 32 -35.65 21.46 -11.25
N LYS A 33 -36.25 22.29 -10.39
CA LYS A 33 -35.86 23.70 -10.19
C LYS A 33 -35.78 24.46 -11.53
N THR A 34 -34.57 24.74 -12.01
CA THR A 34 -34.30 25.50 -13.24
C THR A 34 -33.89 24.61 -14.42
N ASN A 35 -33.91 23.29 -14.29
CA ASN A 35 -33.37 22.34 -15.28
C ASN A 35 -34.41 21.28 -15.68
N TYR A 36 -34.29 20.74 -16.89
CA TYR A 36 -35.21 19.72 -17.41
C TYR A 36 -34.53 18.35 -17.37
N CYS A 37 -35.21 17.33 -16.87
CA CYS A 37 -34.69 15.98 -16.69
C CYS A 37 -35.26 15.04 -17.75
N TYR A 38 -34.42 14.13 -18.25
CA TYR A 38 -34.72 13.19 -19.32
C TYR A 38 -34.20 11.81 -18.96
N ASP A 39 -34.86 10.77 -19.47
CA ASP A 39 -34.23 9.45 -19.59
C ASP A 39 -33.30 9.46 -20.80
N ILE A 40 -32.09 8.98 -20.61
CA ILE A 40 -31.13 8.72 -21.69
C ILE A 40 -30.76 7.24 -21.74
N GLU A 41 -30.57 6.67 -22.93
CA GLU A 41 -30.06 5.31 -23.15
C GLU A 41 -28.68 5.37 -23.81
N PHE A 42 -27.66 4.77 -23.17
CA PHE A 42 -26.35 4.60 -23.80
C PHE A 42 -26.41 3.51 -24.88
N ILE A 43 -25.89 3.80 -26.07
CA ILE A 43 -26.05 2.95 -27.26
C ILE A 43 -25.41 1.57 -27.06
N GLU A 44 -24.16 1.56 -26.57
CA GLU A 44 -23.37 0.33 -26.44
C GLU A 44 -23.91 -0.60 -25.35
N THR A 45 -24.34 -0.04 -24.23
CA THR A 45 -24.67 -0.80 -23.01
C THR A 45 -26.15 -0.99 -22.80
N LYS A 46 -26.99 -0.24 -23.51
CA LYS A 46 -28.45 -0.18 -23.33
C LYS A 46 -28.88 0.25 -21.93
N ASN A 47 -27.96 0.88 -21.18
CA ASN A 47 -28.26 1.37 -19.84
C ASN A 47 -29.08 2.66 -19.93
N VAL A 48 -30.22 2.65 -19.25
CA VAL A 48 -31.09 3.82 -19.10
C VAL A 48 -30.78 4.52 -17.78
N GLN A 49 -30.56 5.83 -17.82
CA GLN A 49 -30.40 6.66 -16.62
C GLN A 49 -30.96 8.06 -16.83
N MET A 50 -31.27 8.73 -15.72
CA MET A 50 -31.71 10.12 -15.76
C MET A 50 -30.53 11.06 -16.02
N ALA A 51 -30.72 12.04 -16.90
CA ALA A 51 -29.79 13.14 -17.13
C ALA A 51 -30.53 14.48 -17.27
N THR A 52 -29.89 15.55 -16.83
CA THR A 52 -30.42 16.91 -17.01
C THR A 52 -30.04 17.48 -18.37
N LEU A 53 -30.85 18.41 -18.89
CA LEU A 53 -30.61 19.12 -20.15
C LEU A 53 -29.22 19.76 -20.20
N ASN A 54 -28.77 20.34 -19.08
CA ASN A 54 -27.44 20.91 -18.98
C ASN A 54 -26.32 19.86 -19.09
N GLN A 55 -26.50 18.66 -18.51
CA GLN A 55 -25.51 17.58 -18.65
C GLN A 55 -25.45 17.04 -20.07
N ILE A 56 -26.60 16.96 -20.75
CA ILE A 56 -26.71 16.54 -22.16
C ILE A 56 -25.97 17.56 -23.04
N ARG A 57 -26.33 18.85 -22.93
CA ARG A 57 -25.73 19.94 -23.71
C ARG A 57 -24.23 20.11 -23.47
N LYS A 58 -23.77 19.90 -22.23
CA LYS A 58 -22.34 19.98 -21.88
C LYS A 58 -21.57 18.70 -22.19
N GLY A 59 -22.23 17.64 -22.67
CA GLY A 59 -21.60 16.34 -22.96
C GLY A 59 -20.99 15.67 -21.72
N THR A 60 -21.57 15.88 -20.54
CA THR A 60 -21.08 15.32 -19.25
C THR A 60 -21.88 14.11 -18.78
N CYS A 61 -22.83 13.62 -19.58
CA CYS A 61 -23.54 12.38 -19.30
C CYS A 61 -22.58 11.21 -19.50
N ILE A 62 -22.41 10.37 -18.49
CA ILE A 62 -21.51 9.21 -18.52
C ILE A 62 -22.29 7.98 -18.07
N ASP A 63 -21.96 6.82 -18.62
CA ASP A 63 -22.59 5.56 -18.20
C ASP A 63 -22.08 5.16 -16.80
N ILE A 64 -22.89 5.46 -15.78
CA ILE A 64 -22.51 5.24 -14.38
C ILE A 64 -22.41 3.74 -14.09
N VAL A 65 -23.27 2.93 -14.70
CA VAL A 65 -23.34 1.48 -14.49
C VAL A 65 -22.09 0.83 -15.08
N GLN A 66 -21.73 1.18 -16.31
CA GLN A 66 -20.53 0.68 -16.96
C GLN A 66 -19.26 1.12 -16.25
N ARG A 67 -19.17 2.37 -15.77
CA ARG A 67 -18.03 2.82 -14.96
C ARG A 67 -17.92 2.09 -13.62
N LYS A 68 -19.03 1.84 -12.94
CA LYS A 68 -19.03 1.03 -11.70
C LYS A 68 -18.56 -0.40 -11.97
N LYS A 69 -19.04 -1.01 -13.06
CA LYS A 69 -18.61 -2.34 -13.51
C LYS A 69 -17.12 -2.37 -13.82
N MET A 70 -16.61 -1.41 -14.59
CA MET A 70 -15.18 -1.30 -14.91
C MET A 70 -14.31 -1.09 -13.68
N LYS A 71 -14.72 -0.23 -12.74
CA LYS A 71 -14.01 -0.07 -11.46
C LYS A 71 -13.94 -1.39 -10.68
N ARG A 72 -15.05 -2.13 -10.61
CA ARG A 72 -15.07 -3.44 -9.95
C ARG A 72 -14.14 -4.44 -10.63
N ILE A 73 -14.17 -4.54 -11.96
CA ILE A 73 -13.29 -5.42 -12.72
C ILE A 73 -11.82 -5.04 -12.51
N GLN A 74 -11.48 -3.76 -12.55
CA GLN A 74 -10.12 -3.28 -12.26
C GLN A 74 -9.67 -3.65 -10.85
N THR A 75 -10.54 -3.49 -9.85
CA THR A 75 -10.25 -3.92 -8.47
C THR A 75 -10.04 -5.43 -8.40
N GLU A 76 -10.90 -6.24 -9.03
CA GLU A 76 -10.76 -7.69 -9.06
C GLU A 76 -9.48 -8.14 -9.78
N LEU A 77 -9.09 -7.46 -10.87
CA LEU A 77 -7.83 -7.70 -11.58
C LEU A 77 -6.62 -7.34 -10.71
N LYS A 78 -6.63 -6.17 -10.05
CA LYS A 78 -5.58 -5.78 -9.09
C LYS A 78 -5.46 -6.79 -7.95
N LEU A 79 -6.59 -7.30 -7.43
CA LEU A 79 -6.61 -8.34 -6.40
C LEU A 79 -6.08 -9.68 -6.92
N LYS A 80 -6.43 -10.09 -8.15
CA LYS A 80 -5.89 -11.31 -8.78
C LYS A 80 -4.39 -11.20 -9.02
N GLU A 81 -3.91 -10.07 -9.52
CA GLU A 81 -2.50 -9.79 -9.72
C GLU A 81 -1.75 -9.81 -8.40
N ARG A 82 -2.26 -9.12 -7.38
CA ARG A 82 -1.75 -9.18 -6.01
C ARG A 82 -1.69 -10.62 -5.51
N ASN A 83 -2.78 -11.40 -5.64
CA ASN A 83 -2.83 -12.82 -5.23
C ASN A 83 -1.80 -13.69 -5.97
N ARG A 84 -1.55 -13.42 -7.26
CA ARG A 84 -0.48 -14.08 -8.02
C ARG A 84 0.90 -13.70 -7.48
N LEU A 85 1.11 -12.41 -7.20
CA LEU A 85 2.32 -11.89 -6.55
C LEU A 85 2.47 -12.36 -5.10
N VAL A 86 1.41 -12.77 -4.40
CA VAL A 86 1.50 -13.42 -3.07
C VAL A 86 1.87 -14.90 -3.18
N LYS A 87 1.34 -15.61 -4.20
CA LYS A 87 1.57 -17.04 -4.38
C LYS A 87 3.02 -17.37 -4.74
N GLN A 88 3.70 -16.51 -5.51
CA GLN A 88 5.11 -16.69 -5.85
C GLN A 88 6.05 -16.71 -4.60
N PRO A 89 6.00 -15.73 -3.68
CA PRO A 89 6.85 -15.68 -2.51
C PRO A 89 6.49 -16.68 -1.41
N LYS A 90 5.23 -17.18 -1.33
CA LYS A 90 4.88 -18.27 -0.40
C LYS A 90 5.72 -19.53 -0.61
N ASN A 91 6.24 -19.75 -1.81
CA ASN A 91 7.13 -20.86 -2.13
C ASN A 91 8.63 -20.51 -2.00
N GLN A 92 8.97 -19.23 -1.82
CA GLN A 92 10.36 -18.75 -1.79
C GLN A 92 10.84 -18.32 -0.39
N VAL A 93 9.92 -17.91 0.49
CA VAL A 93 10.25 -17.50 1.86
C VAL A 93 9.69 -18.50 2.86
N SER A 94 10.60 -19.18 3.56
CA SER A 94 10.26 -20.05 4.68
C SER A 94 10.65 -19.36 5.98
N ILE A 95 9.65 -18.97 6.78
CA ILE A 95 9.90 -18.50 8.15
C ILE A 95 10.37 -19.71 8.98
N PRO A 96 11.48 -19.61 9.72
CA PRO A 96 11.93 -20.69 10.59
C PRO A 96 10.85 -21.13 11.59
N SER A 97 10.62 -22.43 11.72
CA SER A 97 9.58 -22.98 12.61
C SER A 97 9.82 -22.64 14.08
N ASN A 98 11.08 -22.44 14.47
CA ASN A 98 11.49 -22.04 15.81
C ASN A 98 11.52 -20.51 16.03
N ILE A 99 11.01 -19.67 15.10
CA ILE A 99 11.08 -18.20 15.21
C ILE A 99 10.52 -17.65 16.54
N LYS A 100 9.52 -18.33 17.12
CA LYS A 100 8.92 -17.96 18.41
C LYS A 100 9.80 -18.29 19.62
N ASN A 101 10.86 -19.08 19.45
CA ASN A 101 11.74 -19.53 20.52
C ASN A 101 13.08 -18.78 20.54
N ILE A 102 13.34 -17.96 19.53
CA ILE A 102 14.57 -17.19 19.36
C ILE A 102 14.30 -15.69 19.49
N ASN A 103 15.38 -14.93 19.62
CA ASN A 103 15.31 -13.47 19.62
C ASN A 103 15.49 -12.92 18.21
N VAL A 104 14.59 -12.00 17.82
CA VAL A 104 14.48 -11.53 16.44
C VAL A 104 14.47 -10.01 16.41
N LEU A 105 15.21 -9.42 15.47
CA LEU A 105 15.15 -8.00 15.16
C LEU A 105 14.60 -7.81 13.74
N SER A 106 13.48 -7.12 13.63
CA SER A 106 12.90 -6.69 12.35
C SER A 106 13.37 -5.28 12.03
N ILE A 107 13.71 -5.02 10.77
CA ILE A 107 14.24 -3.75 10.28
C ILE A 107 13.51 -3.36 9.00
N ASP A 108 12.86 -2.20 9.01
CA ASP A 108 12.34 -1.54 7.81
C ASP A 108 13.40 -0.57 7.27
N LEU A 109 14.14 -1.00 6.25
CA LEU A 109 15.26 -0.24 5.70
C LEU A 109 14.76 0.89 4.77
N ALA A 110 15.17 2.11 5.09
CA ALA A 110 14.97 3.29 4.28
C ALA A 110 16.21 4.20 4.34
N THR A 111 16.21 5.26 3.53
CA THR A 111 17.43 6.05 3.25
C THR A 111 17.74 7.12 4.29
N ARG A 112 16.78 7.47 5.15
CA ARG A 112 16.88 8.59 6.11
C ARG A 112 16.32 8.26 7.49
N SER A 113 15.34 7.37 7.54
CA SER A 113 14.64 6.92 8.73
C SER A 113 14.51 5.41 8.63
N VAL A 114 14.79 4.68 9.71
CA VAL A 114 14.72 3.22 9.74
C VAL A 114 13.97 2.80 11.00
N GLY A 115 12.90 2.04 10.80
CA GLY A 115 12.18 1.40 11.90
C GLY A 115 12.87 0.12 12.32
N ILE A 116 12.97 -0.10 13.63
CA ILE A 116 13.37 -1.41 14.17
C ILE A 116 12.37 -1.89 15.22
N ALA A 117 12.15 -3.20 15.26
CA ALA A 117 11.35 -3.85 16.30
C ALA A 117 12.03 -5.14 16.77
N TYR A 118 12.06 -5.35 18.08
CA TYR A 118 12.73 -6.48 18.72
C TYR A 118 11.72 -7.40 19.41
N SER A 119 11.84 -8.69 19.13
CA SER A 119 11.13 -9.76 19.80
C SER A 119 12.07 -10.57 20.68
N CYS A 120 11.67 -10.75 21.94
CA CYS A 120 12.24 -11.72 22.85
C CYS A 120 11.34 -12.96 22.84
N LYS A 121 11.81 -14.06 22.26
CA LYS A 121 11.10 -15.36 22.19
C LYS A 121 9.62 -15.21 21.82
N GLY A 122 9.38 -14.64 20.64
CA GLY A 122 8.04 -14.51 20.07
C GLY A 122 7.17 -13.39 20.66
N LYS A 123 7.62 -12.67 21.70
CA LYS A 123 6.95 -11.46 22.20
C LYS A 123 7.69 -10.21 21.75
N ILE A 124 7.01 -9.29 21.06
CA ILE A 124 7.60 -8.00 20.68
C ILE A 124 7.61 -7.09 21.91
N VAL A 125 8.79 -6.61 22.31
CA VAL A 125 8.97 -5.89 23.60
C VAL A 125 9.58 -4.50 23.46
N ARG A 126 10.24 -4.22 22.33
CA ARG A 126 10.88 -2.93 22.05
C ARG A 126 10.78 -2.61 20.57
N TRP A 127 10.72 -1.32 20.27
CA TRP A 127 10.73 -0.76 18.92
C TRP A 127 11.18 0.69 19.00
N ARG A 128 11.78 1.20 17.93
CA ARG A 128 12.16 2.62 17.79
C ARG A 128 12.45 2.96 16.34
N THR A 129 12.48 4.25 16.05
CA THR A 129 13.02 4.79 14.80
C THR A 129 14.48 5.24 14.98
N ILE A 130 15.34 4.94 14.02
CA ILE A 130 16.69 5.49 13.89
C ILE A 130 16.67 6.48 12.73
N LYS A 131 17.12 7.72 12.96
CA LYS A 131 17.15 8.78 11.95
C LYS A 131 18.57 9.30 11.78
N ALA A 132 18.93 9.63 10.56
CA ALA A 132 20.16 10.35 10.23
C ALA A 132 19.87 11.41 9.18
N ASP A 133 20.28 12.64 9.43
CA ASP A 133 20.03 13.80 8.56
C ASP A 133 21.37 14.35 8.03
N LEU A 134 21.97 13.59 7.12
CA LEU A 134 23.13 14.03 6.32
C LEU A 134 22.72 14.09 4.85
N GLU A 135 23.45 14.81 4.01
CA GLU A 135 23.13 14.93 2.58
C GLU A 135 23.58 13.70 1.78
N ASP A 136 24.78 13.18 2.06
CA ASP A 136 25.32 11.99 1.43
C ASP A 136 24.63 10.72 1.96
N PHE A 137 24.17 9.85 1.05
CA PHE A 137 23.42 8.66 1.44
C PHE A 137 24.29 7.57 2.06
N ARG A 138 25.57 7.50 1.71
CA ARG A 138 26.53 6.53 2.25
C ARG A 138 26.89 6.90 3.67
N GLU A 139 27.13 8.18 3.93
CA GLU A 139 27.37 8.67 5.29
C GLU A 139 26.14 8.44 6.19
N ARG A 140 24.94 8.80 5.73
CA ARG A 140 23.69 8.48 6.43
C ARG A 140 23.55 6.98 6.67
N GLY A 141 23.74 6.18 5.61
CA GLY A 141 23.64 4.73 5.66
C GLY A 141 24.59 4.14 6.69
N TYR A 142 25.85 4.59 6.69
CA TYR A 142 26.85 4.19 7.68
C TYR A 142 26.41 4.50 9.12
N LEU A 143 25.90 5.71 9.40
CA LEU A 143 25.43 6.07 10.74
C LEU A 143 24.25 5.20 11.20
N ILE A 144 23.27 5.00 10.32
CA ILE A 144 22.09 4.17 10.62
C ILE A 144 22.52 2.72 10.90
N ILE A 145 23.37 2.15 10.03
CA ILE A 145 23.86 0.79 10.19
C ILE A 145 24.71 0.67 11.45
N ASN A 146 25.55 1.65 11.77
CA ASN A 146 26.35 1.64 13.00
C ASN A 146 25.47 1.61 14.26
N GLU A 147 24.37 2.36 14.28
CA GLU A 147 23.39 2.30 15.38
C GLU A 147 22.71 0.93 15.48
N ILE A 148 22.40 0.29 14.35
CA ILE A 148 21.88 -1.08 14.33
C ILE A 148 22.94 -2.06 14.86
N VAL A 149 24.18 -1.96 14.42
CA VAL A 149 25.29 -2.82 14.87
C VAL A 149 25.51 -2.69 16.37
N LYS A 150 25.47 -1.48 16.93
CA LYS A 150 25.51 -1.28 18.38
C LYS A 150 24.40 -2.03 19.11
N VAL A 151 23.17 -2.03 18.57
CA VAL A 151 22.05 -2.80 19.15
C VAL A 151 22.36 -4.30 19.10
N LEU A 152 22.84 -4.80 17.96
CA LEU A 152 23.18 -6.22 17.78
C LEU A 152 24.30 -6.66 18.74
N GLU A 153 25.39 -5.90 18.83
CA GLU A 153 26.50 -6.17 19.74
C GLU A 153 26.09 -6.07 21.21
N THR A 154 25.28 -5.08 21.57
CA THR A 154 24.76 -4.91 22.94
C THR A 154 23.88 -6.11 23.32
N SER A 155 23.05 -6.60 22.40
CA SER A 155 22.18 -7.75 22.64
C SER A 155 22.97 -8.99 23.09
N LYS A 156 24.16 -9.21 22.52
CA LYS A 156 25.05 -10.35 22.87
C LYS A 156 25.63 -10.26 24.27
N LYS A 157 25.82 -9.04 24.78
CA LYS A 157 26.37 -8.79 26.13
C LYS A 157 25.31 -8.98 27.22
N ILE A 158 24.03 -8.98 26.85
CA ILE A 158 22.91 -9.12 27.77
C ILE A 158 22.42 -10.57 27.77
N LYS A 159 22.48 -11.21 28.95
CA LYS A 159 22.05 -12.61 29.12
C LYS A 159 20.61 -12.80 28.65
N GLY A 160 20.42 -13.70 27.69
CA GLY A 160 19.11 -14.07 27.15
C GLY A 160 18.52 -13.08 26.13
N ALA A 161 19.22 -12.02 25.75
CA ALA A 161 18.76 -11.03 24.78
C ALA A 161 19.50 -11.07 23.43
N ALA A 162 20.48 -11.98 23.27
CA ALA A 162 21.25 -12.12 22.05
C ALA A 162 20.32 -12.34 20.85
N ILE A 163 20.39 -11.46 19.86
CA ILE A 163 19.61 -11.55 18.62
C ILE A 163 20.23 -12.63 17.74
N GLU A 164 19.39 -13.57 17.30
CA GLU A 164 19.80 -14.73 16.50
C GLU A 164 19.42 -14.55 15.03
N LEU A 165 18.32 -13.83 14.77
CA LEU A 165 17.77 -13.61 13.45
C LEU A 165 17.43 -12.13 13.22
N VAL A 166 17.82 -11.62 12.06
CA VAL A 166 17.39 -10.31 11.55
C VAL A 166 16.45 -10.50 10.37
N ILE A 167 15.31 -9.81 10.40
CA ILE A 167 14.31 -9.80 9.33
C ILE A 167 14.34 -8.45 8.64
N VAL A 168 14.41 -8.45 7.31
CA VAL A 168 14.42 -7.22 6.50
C VAL A 168 13.39 -7.37 5.38
N GLU A 169 12.65 -6.30 5.09
CA GLU A 169 11.77 -6.28 3.91
C GLU A 169 12.62 -6.37 2.63
N ASP A 170 12.25 -7.26 1.71
CA ASP A 170 12.97 -7.40 0.45
C ASP A 170 12.76 -6.20 -0.49
N THR A 171 13.79 -5.81 -1.26
CA THR A 171 13.75 -4.60 -2.09
C THR A 171 13.04 -4.95 -3.39
N TYR A 172 11.88 -4.33 -3.62
CA TYR A 172 11.10 -4.57 -4.83
C TYR A 172 11.74 -3.93 -6.07
N LEU A 173 11.83 -4.69 -7.16
CA LEU A 173 12.40 -4.26 -8.46
C LEU A 173 11.61 -3.16 -9.19
N GLY A 174 10.41 -2.79 -8.72
CA GLY A 174 9.62 -1.70 -9.29
C GLY A 174 9.95 -0.31 -8.73
N LEU A 175 11.03 -0.17 -7.96
CA LEU A 175 11.56 1.13 -7.54
C LEU A 175 12.40 1.77 -8.66
N ASN A 176 12.56 3.09 -8.62
CA ASN A 176 13.52 3.78 -9.50
C ASN A 176 14.93 3.20 -9.26
N SER A 177 15.68 2.95 -10.34
CA SER A 177 17.01 2.35 -10.31
C SER A 177 17.97 3.04 -9.33
N SER A 178 17.90 4.36 -9.19
CA SER A 178 18.69 5.11 -8.21
C SER A 178 18.39 4.71 -6.76
N ILE A 179 17.09 4.60 -6.41
CA ILE A 179 16.66 4.18 -5.07
C ILE A 179 17.06 2.73 -4.80
N ILE A 180 16.96 1.85 -5.80
CA ILE A 180 17.38 0.45 -5.69
C ILE A 180 18.87 0.37 -5.37
N SER A 181 19.72 1.11 -6.10
CA SER A 181 21.16 1.11 -5.87
C SER A 181 21.49 1.58 -4.44
N ILE A 182 20.89 2.68 -3.99
CA ILE A 182 21.08 3.21 -2.64
C ILE A 182 20.70 2.18 -1.56
N LEU A 183 19.50 1.61 -1.65
CA LEU A 183 19.03 0.63 -0.68
C LEU A 183 19.85 -0.67 -0.71
N SER A 184 20.35 -1.06 -1.89
CA SER A 184 21.23 -2.23 -2.05
C SER A 184 22.58 -2.01 -1.39
N GLU A 185 23.18 -0.82 -1.53
CA GLU A 185 24.42 -0.46 -0.81
C GLU A 185 24.22 -0.53 0.71
N ILE A 186 23.15 0.10 1.23
CA ILE A 186 22.83 0.09 2.67
C ILE A 186 22.58 -1.34 3.18
N ARG A 187 21.85 -2.16 2.41
CA ARG A 187 21.63 -3.57 2.74
C ARG A 187 22.94 -4.36 2.75
N GLY A 188 23.86 -4.07 1.83
CA GLY A 188 25.20 -4.67 1.80
C GLY A 188 25.97 -4.37 3.09
N MET A 189 25.95 -3.11 3.55
CA MET A 189 26.56 -2.69 4.81
C MET A 189 25.97 -3.45 6.01
N LEU A 190 24.64 -3.63 6.07
CA LEU A 190 23.99 -4.42 7.11
C LEU A 190 24.43 -5.89 7.04
N THR A 191 24.32 -6.51 5.86
CA THR A 191 24.56 -7.94 5.64
C THR A 191 25.98 -8.34 6.02
N TYR A 192 26.98 -7.52 5.66
CA TYR A 192 28.37 -7.73 6.08
C TYR A 192 28.51 -7.83 7.60
N ASN A 193 27.88 -6.91 8.34
CA ASN A 193 27.93 -6.90 9.80
C ASN A 193 27.17 -8.06 10.42
N LEU A 194 26.02 -8.46 9.87
CA LEU A 194 25.30 -9.67 10.32
C LEU A 194 26.16 -10.92 10.18
N LYS A 195 26.83 -11.07 9.03
CA LYS A 195 27.75 -12.19 8.79
C LYS A 195 28.92 -12.20 9.79
N LYS A 196 29.54 -11.03 10.03
CA LYS A 196 30.62 -10.88 11.01
C LYS A 196 30.15 -11.24 12.43
N LEU A 197 28.90 -10.92 12.76
CA LEU A 197 28.29 -11.24 14.04
C LEU A 197 27.68 -12.65 14.09
N ASN A 198 27.75 -13.45 13.03
CA ASN A 198 27.09 -14.77 12.97
C ASN A 198 25.61 -14.71 13.35
N ILE A 199 24.90 -13.73 12.79
CA ILE A 199 23.44 -13.53 12.94
C ILE A 199 22.80 -13.86 11.59
N ASP A 200 21.74 -14.65 11.61
CA ASP A 200 21.03 -15.04 10.40
C ASP A 200 20.23 -13.86 9.83
N LEU A 201 20.06 -13.86 8.50
CA LEU A 201 19.26 -12.87 7.78
C LEU A 201 18.11 -13.56 7.05
N LEU A 202 16.89 -13.06 7.28
CA LEU A 202 15.70 -13.43 6.52
C LEU A 202 15.18 -12.23 5.74
N LEU A 203 15.16 -12.35 4.41
CA LEU A 203 14.53 -11.38 3.53
C LEU A 203 13.06 -11.76 3.32
N VAL A 204 12.16 -10.80 3.53
CA VAL A 204 10.71 -11.02 3.45
C VAL A 204 10.08 -10.03 2.47
N PRO A 205 9.49 -10.48 1.35
CA PRO A 205 8.80 -9.60 0.43
C PRO A 205 7.64 -8.85 1.11
N ALA A 206 7.47 -7.57 0.78
CA ALA A 206 6.38 -6.74 1.30
C ALA A 206 5.01 -7.44 1.20
N VAL A 207 4.76 -8.02 0.02
CA VAL A 207 3.53 -8.75 -0.29
C VAL A 207 3.34 -9.95 0.63
N PHE A 208 4.41 -10.65 1.03
CA PHE A 208 4.29 -11.83 1.88
C PHE A 208 3.76 -11.48 3.27
N TRP A 209 4.36 -10.48 3.94
CA TRP A 209 3.98 -10.15 5.31
C TRP A 209 2.72 -9.29 5.37
N LYS A 210 2.52 -8.36 4.43
CA LYS A 210 1.34 -7.46 4.40
C LYS A 210 0.03 -8.20 4.19
N ASN A 211 0.04 -9.33 3.46
CA ASN A 211 -1.16 -10.15 3.24
C ASN A 211 -1.54 -11.04 4.43
N LYS A 212 -0.83 -10.97 5.55
CA LYS A 212 -1.27 -11.58 6.81
C LYS A 212 -2.26 -10.70 7.59
N PHE A 213 -2.52 -9.49 7.11
CA PHE A 213 -3.49 -8.56 7.71
C PHE A 213 -4.73 -8.45 6.83
N ASP A 214 -5.89 -8.68 7.43
CA ASP A 214 -7.19 -8.56 6.77
C ASP A 214 -7.47 -7.10 6.38
N ASN A 215 -8.23 -6.91 5.29
CA ASN A 215 -8.67 -5.60 4.80
C ASN A 215 -7.54 -4.63 4.43
N LEU A 216 -6.34 -5.12 4.09
CA LEU A 216 -5.25 -4.24 3.65
C LEU A 216 -5.65 -3.45 2.39
N PRO A 217 -5.59 -2.10 2.41
CA PRO A 217 -5.89 -1.26 1.26
C PRO A 217 -5.04 -1.54 0.03
N LEU A 218 -5.49 -1.07 -1.13
CA LEU A 218 -4.76 -1.23 -2.39
C LEU A 218 -3.70 -0.14 -2.58
N GLU A 219 -4.01 1.10 -2.21
CA GLU A 219 -3.14 2.24 -2.47
C GLU A 219 -2.03 2.34 -1.40
N ARG A 220 -0.78 2.59 -1.84
CA ARG A 220 0.40 2.59 -0.95
C ARG A 220 0.26 3.56 0.23
N LYS A 221 -0.32 4.74 -0.01
CA LYS A 221 -0.53 5.74 1.05
C LYS A 221 -1.49 5.22 2.13
N GLU A 222 -2.60 4.64 1.71
CA GLU A 222 -3.60 4.04 2.61
C GLU A 222 -3.03 2.82 3.35
N GLN A 223 -2.15 2.04 2.71
CA GLN A 223 -1.45 0.94 3.38
C GLN A 223 -0.56 1.43 4.52
N LYS A 224 0.16 2.55 4.35
CA LYS A 224 0.98 3.13 5.41
C LYS A 224 0.13 3.55 6.61
N GLU A 225 -0.95 4.29 6.34
CA GLU A 225 -1.90 4.70 7.38
C GLU A 225 -2.53 3.49 8.08
N PHE A 226 -2.87 2.44 7.32
CA PHE A 226 -3.37 1.19 7.86
C PHE A 226 -2.36 0.51 8.81
N MET A 227 -1.08 0.44 8.44
CA MET A 227 -0.05 -0.18 9.28
C MET A 227 0.19 0.60 10.57
N VAL A 228 0.22 1.94 10.50
CA VAL A 228 0.31 2.80 11.69
C VAL A 228 -0.91 2.60 12.60
N ASN A 229 -2.11 2.55 12.05
CA ASN A 229 -3.32 2.34 12.84
C ASN A 229 -3.32 0.96 13.53
N LYS A 230 -2.90 -0.09 12.81
CA LYS A 230 -2.77 -1.44 13.40
C LYS A 230 -1.69 -1.50 14.47
N PHE A 231 -0.55 -0.85 14.25
CA PHE A 231 0.47 -0.71 15.28
C PHE A 231 -0.11 -0.04 16.54
N ASN A 232 -0.85 1.05 16.38
CA ASN A 232 -1.45 1.77 17.51
C ASN A 232 -2.45 0.89 18.28
N GLU A 233 -3.27 0.13 17.56
CA GLU A 233 -4.22 -0.84 18.11
C GLU A 233 -3.51 -1.94 18.91
N PHE A 234 -2.43 -2.52 18.39
CA PHE A 234 -1.73 -3.63 19.05
C PHE A 234 -0.84 -3.21 20.22
N THR A 235 -0.30 -1.99 20.19
CA THR A 235 0.64 -1.52 21.21
C THR A 235 0.01 -0.60 22.25
N GLY A 236 -1.15 -0.01 21.96
CA GLY A 236 -1.75 1.06 22.77
C GLY A 236 -0.93 2.35 22.76
N LYS A 237 0.01 2.51 21.83
CA LYS A 237 0.90 3.68 21.72
C LYS A 237 0.81 4.29 20.33
N ILE A 238 1.10 5.58 20.23
CA ILE A 238 1.21 6.27 18.94
C ILE A 238 2.59 5.99 18.35
N ALA A 239 2.65 5.52 17.11
CA ALA A 239 3.90 5.33 16.37
C ALA A 239 4.66 6.67 16.20
N ASP A 240 5.97 6.65 16.40
CA ASP A 240 6.84 7.81 16.17
C ASP A 240 7.23 8.02 14.69
N SER A 241 7.07 6.98 13.87
CA SER A 241 7.10 7.06 12.40
C SER A 241 6.31 5.92 11.76
N ASP A 242 6.07 6.01 10.46
CA ASP A 242 5.57 4.89 9.66
C ASP A 242 6.60 3.76 9.56
N ASP A 243 7.90 4.07 9.54
CA ASP A 243 8.96 3.05 9.48
C ASP A 243 8.93 2.11 10.71
N VAL A 244 8.74 2.65 11.93
CA VAL A 244 8.65 1.79 13.13
C VAL A 244 7.40 0.90 13.09
N ALA A 245 6.31 1.42 12.53
CA ALA A 245 5.08 0.67 12.40
C ALA A 245 5.28 -0.48 11.41
N ASP A 246 5.87 -0.22 10.24
CA ASP A 246 6.18 -1.26 9.25
C ASP A 246 7.13 -2.32 9.83
N ALA A 247 8.20 -1.92 10.54
CA ALA A 247 9.11 -2.86 11.19
C ALA A 247 8.41 -3.75 12.25
N TYR A 248 7.54 -3.17 13.07
CA TYR A 248 6.76 -3.90 14.07
C TYR A 248 5.76 -4.84 13.42
N MET A 249 5.00 -4.35 12.44
CA MET A 249 3.95 -5.12 11.77
C MET A 249 4.54 -6.26 10.94
N MET A 250 5.69 -6.06 10.29
CA MET A 250 6.45 -7.14 9.64
C MET A 250 6.87 -8.21 10.64
N LEU A 251 7.39 -7.83 11.81
CA LEU A 251 7.78 -8.78 12.85
C LEU A 251 6.58 -9.59 13.35
N LYS A 252 5.46 -8.91 13.64
CA LYS A 252 4.22 -9.54 14.08
C LYS A 252 3.68 -10.54 13.06
N ALA A 253 3.67 -10.16 11.78
CA ALA A 253 3.30 -11.04 10.69
C ALA A 253 4.22 -12.29 10.63
N CYS A 254 5.53 -12.13 10.81
CA CYS A 254 6.46 -13.25 10.81
C CYS A 254 6.28 -14.18 12.03
N LEU A 255 5.89 -13.63 13.18
CA LEU A 255 5.62 -14.39 14.40
C LEU A 255 4.25 -15.10 14.42
N GLY A 256 3.42 -14.92 13.39
CA GLY A 256 2.17 -15.67 13.23
C GLY A 256 0.87 -14.87 13.36
N GLY A 257 0.95 -13.52 13.40
CA GLY A 257 -0.22 -12.65 13.50
C GLY A 257 -0.63 -12.38 14.93
#